data_AF-A0A928FKP5-F1
#
_entry.id   AF-A0A928FKP5-F1
#
_cell.length_a   1.000
_cell.length_b   1.000
_cell.length_c   1.000
_cell.angle_alpha   90.00
_cell.angle_beta   90.00
_cell.angle_gamma   90.00
#
_symmetry.space_group_name_H-M   'P 1'
#
loop_
_entity.id
_entity.type
_entity.pdbx_description
1 polymer ?
#
loop_
_entity_poly.entity_id
_entity_poly.type
_entity_poly.pdbx_seq_one_letter_code
_entity_poly.pdbx_strand_id
1 'polypeptide(L)' 'MPEIKYEVINTIGIVSEGKNGWNKELNLIKWNDREPVYDIRTWSPDHEKIGKGVTVTAEEAKILRDMLNSLDLG' A
#
# COMPACT_ATOMS: atom_id res chain seq x y z
N MET A 1 16.33 -15.03 -6.75
CA MET A 1 15.88 -13.62 -6.58
C MET A 1 16.31 -13.21 -5.19
N PRO A 2 16.87 -12.00 -4.99
CA PRO A 2 17.12 -11.50 -3.65
C PRO A 2 15.81 -11.47 -2.87
N GLU A 3 15.87 -11.86 -1.60
CA GLU A 3 14.74 -11.78 -0.68
C GLU A 3 14.35 -10.31 -0.49
N ILE A 4 13.09 -9.97 -0.76
CA ILE A 4 12.58 -8.62 -0.56
C ILE A 4 12.27 -8.49 0.93
N LYS A 5 13.02 -7.64 1.63
CA LYS A 5 12.70 -7.29 3.01
C LYS A 5 11.75 -6.10 3.02
N TYR A 6 10.80 -6.10 3.94
CA TYR A 6 9.94 -4.95 4.15
C TYR A 6 9.52 -4.84 5.61
N GLU A 7 9.15 -3.63 6.01
CA GLU A 7 8.58 -3.31 7.31
C GLU A 7 7.34 -2.44 7.09
N VAL A 8 6.20 -2.88 7.61
CA VAL A 8 4.97 -2.07 7.64
C VAL A 8 5.10 -1.11 8.82
N ILE A 9 5.39 0.16 8.54
CA ILE A 9 5.57 1.19 9.56
C ILE A 9 4.21 1.66 10.09
N ASN A 10 3.22 1.78 9.19
CA ASN A 10 1.88 2.19 9.57
C ASN A 10 0.83 1.64 8.60
N THR A 11 -0.27 1.12 9.13
CA THR A 11 -1.45 0.76 8.35
C THR A 11 -2.43 1.93 8.33
N ILE A 12 -2.65 2.50 7.15
CA ILE A 12 -3.47 3.71 7.00
C ILE A 12 -4.94 3.33 6.82
N GLY A 13 -5.22 2.28 6.06
CA GLY A 13 -6.58 1.78 5.91
C GLY A 13 -6.75 0.69 4.85
N ILE A 14 -7.92 0.06 4.88
CA ILE A 14 -8.33 -0.94 3.89
C ILE A 14 -9.07 -0.24 2.76
N VAL A 15 -8.56 -0.37 1.54
CA VAL A 15 -9.20 0.13 0.31
C VAL A 15 -10.32 -0.80 -0.14
N SER A 16 -10.15 -2.11 0.02
CA SER A 16 -11.19 -3.09 -0.28
C SER A 16 -10.91 -4.43 0.41
N GLU A 17 -11.96 -5.06 0.93
CA GLU A 17 -11.91 -6.43 1.42
C GLU A 17 -11.98 -7.43 0.27
N GLY A 18 -11.12 -8.44 0.30
CA GLY A 18 -11.08 -9.52 -0.67
C GLY A 18 -11.53 -10.86 -0.06
N LYS A 19 -11.34 -11.94 -0.81
CA LYS A 19 -11.70 -13.30 -0.37
C LYS A 19 -10.70 -13.81 0.67
N ASN A 20 -11.17 -14.66 1.58
CA ASN A 20 -10.32 -15.37 2.55
C ASN A 20 -9.44 -14.43 3.39
N GLY A 21 -9.96 -13.24 3.71
CA GLY A 21 -9.28 -12.22 4.52
C GLY A 21 -8.13 -11.49 3.82
N TRP A 22 -7.94 -11.68 2.50
CA TRP A 22 -6.98 -10.90 1.75
C TRP A 22 -7.51 -9.49 1.53
N ASN A 23 -6.81 -8.47 2.01
CA ASN A 23 -7.28 -7.09 1.92
C ASN A 23 -6.36 -6.27 1.02
N LYS A 24 -6.96 -5.38 0.22
CA LYS A 24 -6.19 -4.31 -0.43
C LYS A 24 -6.08 -3.17 0.57
N GLU A 25 -4.86 -2.80 0.92
CA GLU A 25 -4.56 -1.83 1.96
C GLU A 25 -3.71 -0.70 1.41
N LEU A 26 -3.83 0.46 2.03
CA LEU A 26 -2.88 1.56 1.94
C LEU A 26 -2.02 1.53 3.21
N ASN A 27 -0.71 1.34 3.04
CA ASN A 27 0.26 1.23 4.11
C ASN A 27 1.43 2.20 3.88
N LEU A 28 2.10 2.62 4.94
CA LEU A 28 3.44 3.21 4.89
C LEU A 28 4.46 2.08 5.10
N ILE A 29 5.29 1.82 4.10
CA ILE A 29 6.18 0.66 4.06
C ILE A 29 7.62 1.09 3.82
N LYS A 30 8.54 0.49 4.56
CA LYS A 30 9.97 0.54 4.28
C LYS A 30 10.37 -0.68 3.47
N TRP A 31 10.74 -0.49 2.21
CA TRP A 31 11.25 -1.58 1.37
C TRP A 31 12.77 -1.67 1.48
N ASN A 32 13.26 -2.80 1.99
CA ASN A 32 14.67 -3.00 2.35
C ASN A 32 15.17 -1.84 3.25
N ASP A 33 16.37 -1.34 3.00
CA ASP A 33 16.96 -0.24 3.77
C ASP A 33 16.70 1.14 3.13
N ARG A 34 15.61 1.30 2.38
CA ARG A 34 15.24 2.56 1.72
C ARG A 34 14.34 3.42 2.60
N GLU A 35 14.11 4.65 2.17
CA GLU A 35 13.14 5.54 2.80
C GLU A 35 11.72 4.96 2.74
N PRO A 36 10.90 5.18 3.79
CA PRO A 36 9.49 4.80 3.79
C PRO A 36 8.70 5.42 2.64
N VAL A 37 7.80 4.64 2.06
CA VAL A 37 6.95 5.01 0.93
C VAL A 37 5.52 4.54 1.17
N TYR A 38 4.56 5.22 0.55
CA TYR A 38 3.18 4.77 0.57
C TYR A 38 3.01 3.60 -0.40
N ASP A 39 2.18 2.64 -0.04
CA ASP A 39 2.03 1.41 -0.82
C ASP A 39 0.56 0.98 -0.82
N ILE A 40 0.00 0.78 -2.01
CA ILE A 40 -1.36 0.26 -2.18
C ILE A 40 -1.25 -1.15 -2.77
N ARG A 41 -1.53 -2.16 -1.96
CA ARG A 41 -1.30 -3.57 -2.33
C ARG A 41 -2.26 -4.50 -1.62
N THR A 42 -2.46 -5.69 -2.20
CA THR A 42 -3.16 -6.78 -1.52
C THR A 42 -2.24 -7.52 -0.55
N TRP A 43 -2.69 -7.70 0.68
CA TRP A 43 -2.01 -8.40 1.76
C TRP A 43 -2.80 -9.64 2.19
N SER A 44 -2.07 -10.67 2.61
CA SER A 44 -2.68 -11.78 3.35
C SER A 44 -3.11 -11.31 4.76
N PRO A 45 -4.02 -12.04 5.43
CA PRO A 45 -4.52 -11.67 6.76
C PRO A 45 -3.44 -11.48 7.84
N ASP A 46 -2.30 -12.14 7.67
CA ASP A 46 -1.13 -12.15 8.57
C ASP A 46 0.01 -11.23 8.10
N HIS A 47 -0.18 -10.49 7.00
CA HIS A 47 0.83 -9.68 6.33
C HIS A 47 2.10 -10.42 5.92
N GLU A 48 2.12 -11.77 5.88
CA GLU A 48 3.31 -12.53 5.47
C GLU A 48 3.48 -12.61 3.95
N LYS A 49 2.37 -12.53 3.20
CA LYS A 49 2.35 -12.61 1.74
C LYS A 49 1.89 -11.32 1.11
N ILE A 50 2.68 -10.86 0.14
CA ILE A 50 2.42 -9.68 -0.66
C ILE A 50 1.84 -10.05 -2.03
N GLY A 51 0.71 -9.43 -2.36
CA GLY A 51 0.07 -9.50 -3.66
C GLY A 51 0.58 -8.43 -4.63
N LYS A 52 -0.17 -8.24 -5.73
CA LYS A 52 0.08 -7.15 -6.67
C LYS A 52 -0.30 -5.81 -6.04
N GLY A 53 0.46 -4.77 -6.37
CA GLY A 53 0.25 -3.42 -5.85
C GLY A 53 1.16 -2.41 -6.50
N VAL A 54 1.07 -1.18 -6.03
CA VAL A 54 1.86 -0.04 -6.48
C VAL A 54 2.46 0.67 -5.28
N THR A 55 3.73 1.02 -5.41
CA THR A 55 4.45 1.87 -4.47
C THR A 55 4.42 3.29 -4.99
N VAL A 56 4.12 4.24 -4.12
CA VAL A 56 4.04 5.67 -4.40
C VAL A 56 4.88 6.43 -3.37
N THR A 57 5.75 7.29 -3.87
CA THR A 57 6.52 8.21 -3.02
C THR A 57 5.59 9.18 -2.30
N ALA A 58 6.09 9.85 -1.26
CA ALA A 58 5.32 10.86 -0.54
C ALA A 58 4.82 12.00 -1.45
N GLU A 59 5.58 12.35 -2.49
CA GLU A 59 5.18 13.40 -3.44
C GLU A 59 4.10 12.91 -4.41
N GLU A 60 4.27 11.70 -4.98
CA GLU A 60 3.24 11.08 -5.81
C GLU A 60 1.95 10.86 -5.03
N ALA A 61 2.02 10.51 -3.74
CA ALA A 61 0.85 10.34 -2.88
C ALA A 61 0.06 11.64 -2.68
N LYS A 62 0.73 12.80 -2.56
CA LYS A 62 0.05 14.10 -2.48
C LYS A 62 -0.71 14.40 -3.78
N ILE A 63 -0.03 14.22 -4.91
CA ILE A 63 -0.63 14.45 -6.24
C ILE A 63 -1.80 13.49 -6.46
N LEU A 64 -1.63 12.21 -6.10
CA LEU A 64 -2.69 11.20 -6.20
C LEU A 64 -3.90 11.57 -5.35
N ARG A 65 -3.69 11.99 -4.09
CA ARG A 65 -4.76 12.47 -3.22
C ARG A 65 -5.53 13.63 -3.86
N ASP A 66 -4.82 14.60 -4.40
CA ASP A 66 -5.45 15.79 -5.00
C ASP A 66 -6.25 15.41 -6.26
N MET A 67 -5.73 14.49 -7.08
CA MET A 67 -6.47 13.93 -8.21
C MET A 67 -7.73 13.19 -7.74
N LEU A 68 -7.61 12.29 -6.75
CA LEU A 68 -8.74 11.52 -6.23
C LEU A 68 -9.85 12.44 -5.67
N ASN A 69 -9.48 13.49 -4.92
CA ASN A 69 -10.43 14.47 -4.37
C ASN A 69 -11.14 15.30 -5.46
N SER A 70 -10.58 15.36 -6.67
CA SER A 70 -11.18 16.08 -7.81
C SER A 70 -12.17 15.23 -8.62
N LEU A 71 -12.23 13.92 -8.37
CA LEU A 71 -13.12 13.02 -9.08
C LEU A 71 -14.56 13.16 -8.57
N ASP A 72 -15.52 13.23 -9.50
CA ASP A 72 -16.93 13.01 -9.20
C ASP A 72 -17.19 11.50 -9.21
N LEU A 73 -17.22 10.90 -8.01
CA LEU A 73 -17.37 9.45 -7.82
C LEU A 73 -18.82 9.03 -7.53
N GLY A 74 -19.79 9.95 -7.73
CA GLY A 74 -21.22 9.72 -7.56
C GLY A 74 -21.79 10.21 -6.24
#